data_AF-A0A7X6DSZ5-F1
#
_entry.id   AF-A0A7X6DSZ5-F1
#
_cell.length_a   1.000
_cell.length_b   1.000
_cell.length_c   1.000
_cell.angle_alpha   90.00
_cell.angle_beta   90.00
_cell.angle_gamma   90.00
#
_symmetry.space_group_name_H-M   'P 1'
#
loop_
_entity.id
_entity.type
_entity.pdbx_description
1 polymer ?
#
loop_
_entity_poly.entity_id
_entity_poly.type
_entity_poly.pdbx_seq_one_letter_code
_entity_poly.pdbx_strand_id
1 'polypeptide(L)'
;MTEIGLWIQTDQGESLLIKKDPNGYPDLVSLSPDLPLADFQAKKEKAKILYEQLTGKSYPHAHATTRQVLWDFLEVAIQHLP
;
A
#
# COMPACT_ATOMS: atom_id res chain seq x y z
N MET A 1 -0.49 -6.85 17.31
CA MET A 1 0.45 -7.17 16.21
C MET A 1 0.94 -5.85 15.65
N THR A 2 2.25 -5.72 15.42
CA THR A 2 2.81 -4.52 14.79
C THR A 2 2.47 -4.55 13.30
N GLU A 3 1.75 -3.54 12.81
CA GLU A 3 1.45 -3.40 11.39
C GLU A 3 2.65 -2.76 10.70
N ILE A 4 3.18 -3.41 9.67
CA ILE A 4 4.31 -2.91 8.87
C ILE A 4 3.78 -2.64 7.47
N GLY A 5 4.06 -1.44 6.96
CA GLY A 5 3.63 -0.98 5.64
C GLY A 5 4.42 0.24 5.19
N LEU A 6 4.13 0.72 3.98
CA LEU A 6 4.70 1.94 3.44
C LEU A 6 3.76 3.11 3.70
N TRP A 7 4.26 4.11 4.42
CA TRP A 7 3.57 5.39 4.52
C TRP A 7 3.81 6.19 3.26
N ILE A 8 2.73 6.65 2.64
CA ILE A 8 2.73 7.52 1.48
C ILE A 8 1.89 8.77 1.76
N GLN A 9 2.28 9.87 1.14
CA GLN A 9 1.50 11.09 1.09
C GLN A 9 1.11 11.34 -0.37
N THR A 10 -0.20 11.40 -0.64
CA THR A 10 -0.69 11.64 -2.00
C THR A 10 -0.61 13.14 -2.35
N ASP A 11 -0.67 13.46 -3.63
CA ASP A 11 -0.75 14.85 -4.12
C ASP A 11 -1.99 15.60 -3.62
N GLN A 12 -3.01 14.85 -3.20
CA GLN A 12 -4.24 15.38 -2.61
C GLN A 12 -4.10 15.66 -1.10
N GLY A 13 -2.90 15.45 -0.53
CA GLY A 13 -2.63 15.63 0.90
C GLY A 13 -3.10 14.47 1.78
N GLU A 14 -3.54 13.35 1.20
CA GLU A 14 -3.94 12.17 1.97
C GLU A 14 -2.71 11.46 2.52
N SER A 15 -2.73 11.16 3.81
CA SER A 15 -1.71 10.35 4.47
C SER A 15 -2.21 8.91 4.54
N LEU A 16 -1.61 8.01 3.76
CA LEU A 16 -2.05 6.62 3.64
C LEU A 16 -0.92 5.66 4.03
N LEU A 17 -1.27 4.60 4.74
CA LEU A 17 -0.40 3.46 4.96
C LEU A 17 -0.85 2.32 4.06
N ILE A 18 -0.01 1.91 3.11
CA ILE A 18 -0.24 0.67 2.35
C ILE A 18 0.43 -0.47 3.11
N LYS A 19 -0.35 -1.46 3.51
CA LYS A 19 0.13 -2.65 4.22
C LYS A 19 -0.42 -3.91 3.57
N LYS A 20 0.05 -5.08 4.01
CA LYS A 20 -0.52 -6.35 3.56
C LYS A 20 -1.64 -6.83 4.49
N ASP A 21 -2.73 -7.33 3.91
CA ASP A 21 -3.79 -8.06 4.60
C ASP A 21 -3.40 -9.53 4.88
N PRO A 22 -4.16 -10.24 5.74
CA PRO A 22 -3.88 -11.64 6.07
C PRO A 22 -3.88 -12.59 4.88
N ASN A 23 -4.55 -12.23 3.77
CA ASN A 23 -4.74 -13.07 2.60
C ASN A 23 -3.71 -12.85 1.49
N GLY A 24 -2.83 -11.86 1.63
CA GLY A 24 -1.90 -11.52 0.54
C GLY A 24 -2.01 -10.09 0.07
N TYR A 25 -3.19 -9.50 0.15
CA TYR A 25 -3.58 -8.34 -0.64
C TYR A 25 -3.08 -7.03 -0.01
N PRO A 26 -2.71 -6.03 -0.82
CA PRO A 26 -2.49 -4.70 -0.30
C PRO A 26 -3.82 -4.19 0.26
N ASP A 27 -3.72 -3.64 1.46
CA ASP A 27 -4.79 -2.94 2.15
C ASP A 27 -4.29 -1.53 2.45
N LEU A 28 -5.21 -0.58 2.44
CA LEU A 28 -4.93 0.79 2.78
C LEU A 28 -5.29 1.05 4.25
N VAL A 29 -4.67 2.02 4.88
CA VAL A 29 -5.17 2.60 6.13
C VAL A 29 -5.03 4.09 5.97
N SER A 30 -6.13 4.82 6.07
CA SER A 30 -6.06 6.27 6.11
C SER A 30 -5.55 6.65 7.48
N LEU A 31 -4.48 7.44 7.49
CA LEU A 31 -3.96 8.10 8.68
C LEU A 31 -4.57 9.50 8.83
N SER A 32 -5.38 9.93 7.86
CA SER A 32 -6.12 11.19 7.87
C SER A 32 -7.54 10.94 8.42
N PRO A 33 -7.86 11.39 9.65
CA PRO A 33 -9.16 11.13 10.28
C PRO A 33 -10.34 11.80 9.56
N ASP A 34 -10.08 12.89 8.83
CA ASP A 34 -11.11 13.71 8.19
C ASP A 34 -11.50 13.23 6.78
N LEU A 35 -10.79 12.23 6.24
CA LEU A 35 -11.04 11.66 4.93
C LEU A 35 -11.51 10.21 5.08
N PRO A 36 -12.83 9.96 5.07
CA PRO A 36 -13.35 8.61 5.16
C PRO A 36 -12.86 7.82 3.95
N LEU A 37 -12.20 6.69 4.22
CA LEU A 37 -11.92 5.73 3.16
C LEU A 37 -13.26 5.21 2.61
N ALA A 38 -13.31 5.04 1.30
CA ALA A 38 -14.43 4.42 0.60
C ALA A 38 -14.70 3.00 1.13
N ASP A 39 -15.79 2.39 0.66
CA ASP A 39 -16.17 1.02 1.03
C ASP A 39 -15.01 0.01 0.89
N PHE A 40 -15.14 -1.15 1.56
CA PHE A 40 -14.08 -2.16 1.63
C PHE A 40 -13.54 -2.57 0.26
N GLN A 41 -14.37 -2.59 -0.77
CA GLN A 41 -13.97 -3.01 -2.11
C GLN A 41 -13.21 -1.90 -2.85
N ALA A 42 -13.67 -0.66 -2.76
CA ALA A 42 -12.99 0.51 -3.27
C ALA A 42 -11.62 0.71 -2.61
N LYS A 43 -11.52 0.42 -1.31
CA LYS A 43 -10.26 0.45 -0.55
C LYS A 43 -9.24 -0.54 -1.09
N LYS A 44 -9.65 -1.79 -1.36
CA LYS A 44 -8.78 -2.82 -1.95
C LYS A 44 -8.33 -2.45 -3.36
N GLU A 45 -9.23 -1.91 -4.18
CA GLU A 45 -8.90 -1.48 -5.54
C GLU A 45 -7.92 -0.31 -5.53
N LYS A 46 -8.13 0.71 -4.68
CA LYS A 46 -7.20 1.82 -4.51
C LYS A 46 -5.83 1.35 -4.02
N ALA A 47 -5.80 0.39 -3.09
CA ALA A 47 -4.55 -0.17 -2.57
C ALA A 47 -3.75 -0.90 -3.66
N LYS A 48 -4.45 -1.66 -4.50
CA LYS A 48 -3.86 -2.31 -5.67
C LYS A 48 -3.29 -1.28 -6.64
N ILE A 49 -4.08 -0.29 -7.07
CA ILE A 49 -3.65 0.74 -8.02
C ILE A 49 -2.40 1.46 -7.51
N LEU A 50 -2.39 1.88 -6.23
CA LEU A 50 -1.24 2.56 -5.65
C LEU A 50 0.00 1.66 -5.59
N TYR A 51 -0.15 0.39 -5.24
CA TYR A 51 0.95 -0.57 -5.27
C TYR A 51 1.55 -0.69 -6.68
N GLU A 52 0.71 -0.85 -7.71
CA GLU A 52 1.15 -0.95 -9.11
C GLU A 52 1.84 0.34 -9.58
N GLN A 53 1.32 1.51 -9.20
CA GLN A 53 1.92 2.80 -9.53
C GLN A 53 3.28 3.01 -8.88
N LEU A 54 3.42 2.64 -7.60
CA LEU A 54 4.66 2.83 -6.84
C LEU A 54 5.75 1.85 -7.28
N THR A 55 5.39 0.58 -7.48
CA THR A 55 6.36 -0.50 -7.71
C THR A 55 6.56 -0.82 -9.19
N GLY A 56 5.63 -0.43 -10.06
CA GLY A 56 5.59 -0.85 -11.47
C GLY A 56 5.19 -2.32 -11.68
N LYS A 57 4.77 -3.02 -10.62
CA LYS A 57 4.50 -4.47 -10.61
C LYS A 57 2.98 -4.73 -10.49
N SER A 58 2.39 -5.52 -11.38
CA SER A 58 0.92 -5.82 -11.41
C SER A 58 0.43 -6.74 -10.27
N TYR A 59 -0.62 -6.35 -9.53
CA TYR A 59 -1.11 -7.10 -8.37
C TYR A 59 -2.53 -7.67 -8.56
N PRO A 60 -2.89 -8.86 -8.02
CA PRO A 60 -2.05 -9.79 -7.25
C PRO A 60 -1.02 -10.50 -8.12
N HIS A 61 0.24 -10.52 -7.66
CA HIS A 61 1.23 -11.42 -8.23
C HIS A 61 0.89 -12.86 -7.84
N ALA A 62 0.96 -13.77 -8.80
CA ALA A 62 0.97 -15.19 -8.49
C ALA A 62 2.15 -15.43 -7.52
N HIS A 63 1.84 -15.92 -6.31
CA HIS A 63 2.82 -16.22 -5.24
C HIS A 63 3.41 -15.03 -4.46
N ALA A 64 2.77 -13.85 -4.46
CA ALA A 64 3.22 -12.74 -3.62
C ALA A 64 3.18 -13.12 -2.12
N THR A 65 4.35 -13.26 -1.48
CA THR A 65 4.43 -13.42 -0.03
C THR A 65 4.35 -12.08 0.68
N THR A 66 4.05 -12.07 1.99
CA THR A 66 4.14 -10.82 2.79
C THR A 66 5.51 -10.18 2.68
N ARG A 67 6.55 -11.01 2.64
CA ARG A 67 7.92 -10.56 2.50
C ARG A 67 8.15 -9.88 1.16
N GLN A 68 7.60 -10.41 0.07
CA GLN A 68 7.77 -9.81 -1.27
C GLN A 68 7.15 -8.42 -1.32
N VAL A 69 5.90 -8.28 -0.87
CA VAL A 69 5.20 -6.97 -0.87
C VAL A 69 5.95 -5.94 -0.02
N LEU A 70 6.44 -6.34 1.16
CA LEU A 70 7.25 -5.47 2.00
C LEU A 70 8.59 -5.11 1.36
N TRP A 71 9.20 -6.06 0.63
CA TRP A 71 10.44 -5.83 -0.09
C TRP A 71 10.24 -4.83 -1.25
N ASP A 72 9.17 -4.97 -2.01
CA ASP A 72 8.85 -4.04 -3.10
C ASP A 72 8.65 -2.61 -2.57
N PHE A 73 7.98 -2.47 -1.43
CA PHE A 73 7.86 -1.17 -0.76
C PHE A 73 9.18 -0.63 -0.25
N LEU A 74 10.05 -1.49 0.28
CA LEU A 74 11.38 -1.09 0.71
C LEU A 74 12.23 -0.62 -0.47
N GLU A 75 12.18 -1.33 -1.61
CA GLU A 75 12.86 -0.92 -2.85
C GLU A 75 12.41 0.48 -3.28
N VAL A 76 11.10 0.74 -3.28
CA VAL A 76 10.55 2.07 -3.58
C VAL A 76 11.04 3.11 -2.58
N ALA A 77 11.00 2.83 -1.28
CA ALA A 77 11.44 3.78 -0.26
C ALA A 77 12.93 4.13 -0.40
N ILE A 78 13.78 3.14 -0.69
CA ILE A 78 15.23 3.34 -0.89
C ILE A 78 15.49 4.25 -2.09
N GLN A 79 14.73 4.13 -3.18
CA GLN A 79 14.88 5.00 -4.35
C GLN A 79 14.57 6.49 -4.07
N HIS A 80 13.85 6.78 -2.98
CA HIS A 80 13.50 8.14 -2.58
C HIS A 80 14.38 8.67 -1.43
N LEU A 81 15.40 7.92 -1.01
CA LEU A 81 16.39 8.42 -0.06
C LEU A 81 17.38 9.39 -0.76
N PRO A 82 17.79 10.48 -0.08
CA PRO A 82 18.71 11.48 -0.63
C PRO A 82 20.14 10.97 -0.84
#